data_AF-A0A7Y4X8B7-F1
#
_entry.id   AF-A0A7Y4X8B7-F1
#
_cell.length_a   1.000
_cell.length_b   1.000
_cell.length_c   1.000
_cell.angle_alpha   90.00
_cell.angle_beta   90.00
_cell.angle_gamma   90.00
#
_symmetry.space_group_name_H-M   'P 1'
#
loop_
_entity.id
_entity.type
_entity.pdbx_description
1 polymer ?
#
loop_
_entity_poly.entity_id
_entity_poly.type
_entity_poly.pdbx_seq_one_letter_code
_entity_poly.pdbx_strand_id
1 'polypeptide(L)'
;MPSPLHIGLFAEARYLSQNQPMGLHDALVARGHHVTLVNPQETFYTMGDDAWLDGLDLIVGRGRSWGLLTLLGWADERGVKTINTRAAIAAVHNKSRMSRAFANADIP
;
A
#
# COMPACT_ATOMS: atom_id res chain seq x y z
N MET A 1 13.75 14.83 17.45
CA MET A 1 13.22 13.61 16.78
C MET A 1 12.09 14.07 15.85
N PRO A 2 11.95 13.52 14.63
CA PRO A 2 10.80 13.86 13.78
C PRO A 2 9.50 13.52 14.50
N SER A 3 8.44 14.30 14.25
CA SER A 3 7.11 14.05 14.82
C SER A 3 6.63 12.64 14.46
N PRO A 4 5.89 11.95 15.36
CA PRO A 4 5.26 10.68 15.05
C PRO A 4 4.39 10.79 13.79
N LEU A 5 4.62 9.91 12.82
CA LEU A 5 3.77 9.78 11.64
C LEU A 5 2.64 8.79 11.93
N HIS A 6 1.51 8.98 11.27
CA HIS A 6 0.42 8.02 11.16
C HIS A 6 0.46 7.34 9.79
N ILE A 7 0.81 6.07 9.79
CA ILE A 7 1.09 5.29 8.59
C ILE A 7 0.01 4.23 8.39
N GLY A 8 -0.67 4.26 7.24
CA GLY A 8 -1.56 3.19 6.81
C GLY A 8 -0.78 2.03 6.20
N LEU A 9 -0.95 0.81 6.73
CA LEU A 9 -0.37 -0.40 6.14
C LEU A 9 -1.47 -1.22 5.47
N PHE A 10 -1.53 -1.13 4.14
CA PHE A 10 -2.64 -1.67 3.35
C PHE A 10 -2.22 -3.01 2.78
N ALA A 11 -2.68 -4.09 3.42
CA ALA A 11 -2.15 -5.41 3.17
C ALA A 11 -3.26 -6.46 3.07
N GLU A 12 -3.20 -7.29 2.02
CA GLU A 12 -4.14 -8.42 1.87
C GLU A 12 -3.90 -9.48 2.96
N ALA A 13 -4.98 -10.14 3.41
CA ALA A 13 -4.99 -11.12 4.49
C ALA A 13 -3.84 -12.15 4.39
N ARG A 14 -3.59 -12.66 3.18
CA ARG A 14 -2.56 -13.68 2.90
C ARG A 14 -1.12 -13.24 3.20
N TYR A 15 -0.87 -11.94 3.34
CA TYR A 15 0.45 -11.40 3.68
C TYR A 15 0.61 -11.11 5.18
N LEU A 16 -0.49 -11.04 5.94
CA LEU A 16 -0.45 -10.67 7.36
C LEU A 16 0.25 -11.71 8.23
N SER A 17 0.27 -12.98 7.80
CA SER A 17 1.02 -14.04 8.48
C SER A 17 2.50 -14.10 8.08
N GLN A 18 2.96 -13.23 7.17
CA GLN A 18 4.33 -13.22 6.67
C GLN A 18 5.17 -12.15 7.36
N ASN A 19 6.50 -12.35 7.36
CA ASN A 19 7.45 -11.35 7.86
C ASN A 19 7.29 -9.97 7.18
N GLN A 20 6.80 -9.94 5.94
CA GLN A 20 6.39 -8.71 5.28
C GLN A 20 4.89 -8.78 4.96
N PRO A 21 4.07 -7.90 5.55
CA PRO A 21 4.46 -6.58 6.04
C PRO A 21 4.59 -6.43 7.57
N MET A 22 4.39 -7.49 8.37
CA MET A 22 4.35 -7.35 9.84
C MET A 22 5.67 -6.90 10.46
N GLY A 23 6.81 -7.32 9.92
CA GLY A 23 8.10 -6.81 10.36
C GLY A 23 8.29 -5.31 10.10
N LEU A 24 7.66 -4.75 9.04
CA LEU A 24 7.62 -3.30 8.83
C LEU A 24 6.73 -2.61 9.87
N HIS A 25 5.55 -3.16 10.15
CA HIS A 25 4.67 -2.68 11.21
C HIS A 25 5.43 -2.57 12.54
N ASP A 26 6.04 -3.67 12.98
CA ASP A 26 6.72 -3.73 14.27
C ASP A 26 7.91 -2.76 14.34
N ALA A 27 8.66 -2.65 13.24
CA ALA A 27 9.77 -1.74 13.12
C ALA A 27 9.38 -0.25 13.13
N LEU A 28 8.18 0.10 12.63
CA LEU A 28 7.63 1.47 12.67
C LEU A 28 7.10 1.80 14.06
N VAL A 29 6.35 0.89 14.68
CA VAL A 29 5.83 1.04 16.05
C VAL A 29 6.99 1.19 17.04
N ALA A 30 8.04 0.36 16.93
CA ALA A 30 9.23 0.46 17.79
C ALA A 30 9.98 1.79 17.64
N ARG A 31 9.80 2.52 16.52
CA ARG A 31 10.35 3.86 16.29
C ARG A 31 9.41 4.99 16.78
N GLY A 32 8.26 4.65 17.36
CA GLY A 32 7.30 5.60 17.91
C GLY A 32 6.32 6.16 16.88
N HIS A 33 6.12 5.50 15.74
CA HIS A 33 5.08 5.87 14.77
C HIS A 33 3.76 5.16 15.08
N HIS A 34 2.65 5.78 14.66
CA HIS A 34 1.34 5.14 14.70
C HIS A 34 1.11 4.38 13.40
N VAL A 35 0.66 3.12 13.47
CA VAL A 35 0.40 2.30 12.29
C VAL A 35 -1.02 1.78 12.33
N THR A 36 -1.80 2.04 11.28
CA THR A 36 -3.13 1.46 11.08
C THR A 36 -3.04 0.37 10.02
N LEU A 37 -3.29 -0.87 10.43
CA LEU A 37 -3.35 -1.99 9.50
C LEU A 37 -4.74 -2.04 8.85
N VAL A 38 -4.76 -2.09 7.52
CA VAL A 38 -5.98 -2.14 6.73
C VAL A 38 -5.95 -3.36 5.82
N ASN A 39 -6.92 -4.25 6.00
CA ASN A 39 -7.14 -5.37 5.10
C ASN A 39 -8.22 -5.00 4.06
N PRO A 40 -7.85 -4.86 2.76
CA PRO A 40 -8.79 -4.50 1.70
C PRO A 40 -9.92 -5.54 1.49
N GLN A 41 -9.80 -6.74 2.06
CA GLN A 41 -10.76 -7.84 1.88
C GLN A 41 -11.80 -7.92 3.00
N GLU A 42 -11.55 -7.27 4.14
CA GLU A 42 -12.42 -7.31 5.33
C GLU A 42 -13.12 -5.98 5.60
N THR A 43 -12.87 -4.97 4.76
CA THR A 43 -13.41 -3.63 4.95
C THR A 43 -14.33 -3.25 3.80
N PHE A 44 -15.50 -2.70 4.12
CA PHE A 44 -16.43 -2.13 3.15
C PHE A 44 -16.22 -0.63 3.10
N TYR A 45 -15.96 -0.09 1.90
CA TYR A 45 -15.76 1.34 1.69
C TYR A 45 -16.90 1.91 0.85
N THR A 46 -17.51 2.97 1.35
CA THR A 46 -18.57 3.69 0.64
C THR A 46 -17.93 4.75 -0.23
N MET A 47 -18.16 4.72 -1.54
CA MET A 47 -17.62 5.73 -2.45
C MET A 47 -18.00 7.15 -1.99
N GLY A 48 -17.01 8.02 -1.83
CA GLY A 48 -17.20 9.39 -1.31
C GLY A 48 -17.06 9.52 0.21
N ASP A 49 -16.93 8.41 0.94
CA ASP A 49 -16.51 8.41 2.35
C ASP A 49 -14.99 8.24 2.43
N ASP A 50 -14.30 9.35 2.68
CA ASP A 50 -12.85 9.41 2.80
C ASP A 50 -12.36 9.34 4.26
N ALA A 51 -13.25 9.14 5.25
CA ALA A 51 -12.88 9.21 6.67
C ALA A 51 -11.80 8.19 7.07
N TRP A 52 -11.68 7.09 6.30
CA TRP A 52 -10.64 6.09 6.49
C TRP A 52 -9.22 6.58 6.12
N LEU A 53 -9.10 7.70 5.42
CA LEU A 53 -7.84 8.39 5.12
C LEU A 53 -7.46 9.44 6.16
N ASP A 54 -8.39 9.82 7.03
CA ASP A 54 -8.19 10.95 7.95
C ASP A 54 -6.98 10.71 8.87
N GLY A 55 -6.09 11.69 8.90
CA GLY A 55 -4.88 11.67 9.71
C GLY A 55 -3.72 10.85 9.12
N LEU A 56 -3.91 10.09 8.04
CA LEU A 56 -2.82 9.32 7.43
C LEU A 56 -1.80 10.24 6.73
N ASP A 57 -0.54 10.19 7.16
CA ASP A 57 0.57 10.89 6.51
C ASP A 57 1.09 10.13 5.27
N LEU A 58 0.96 8.81 5.30
CA LEU A 58 1.54 7.90 4.31
C LEU A 58 0.79 6.56 4.31
N ILE A 59 0.67 5.95 3.13
CA ILE A 59 0.20 4.57 2.97
C ILE A 59 1.29 3.69 2.36
N VAL A 60 1.45 2.47 2.86
CA VAL A 60 2.30 1.43 2.28
C VAL A 60 1.43 0.29 1.76
N GLY A 61 1.43 0.11 0.44
CA GLY A 61 0.66 -0.96 -0.22
C GLY A 61 1.41 -2.30 -0.25
N ARG A 62 0.71 -3.39 0.13
CA ARG A 62 1.20 -4.77 0.03
C ARG A 62 0.11 -5.70 -0.51
N GLY A 63 0.20 -5.95 -1.81
CA GLY A 63 -0.68 -6.88 -2.50
C GLY A 63 -0.86 -6.48 -3.96
N ARG A 64 -1.89 -7.03 -4.62
CA ARG A 64 -2.13 -6.78 -6.05
C ARG A 64 -3.58 -6.99 -6.49
N SER A 65 -4.48 -7.27 -5.56
CA SER A 65 -5.91 -7.38 -5.82
C SER A 65 -6.48 -6.05 -6.31
N TRP A 66 -7.58 -6.14 -7.04
CA TRP A 66 -8.33 -4.95 -7.46
C TRP A 66 -8.75 -4.10 -6.27
N GLY A 67 -9.17 -4.71 -5.16
CA GLY A 67 -9.53 -3.98 -3.93
C GLY A 67 -8.39 -3.09 -3.44
N LEU A 68 -7.18 -3.65 -3.29
CA LEU A 68 -6.01 -2.87 -2.90
C LEU A 68 -5.69 -1.76 -3.92
N LEU A 69 -5.64 -2.10 -5.22
CA LEU A 69 -5.30 -1.14 -6.28
C LEU A 69 -6.31 0.00 -6.41
N THR A 70 -7.58 -0.25 -6.05
CA THR A 70 -8.62 0.77 -5.99
C THR A 70 -8.41 1.69 -4.79
N LEU A 71 -8.14 1.15 -3.60
CA LEU A 71 -7.86 1.96 -2.41
C LEU A 71 -6.61 2.83 -2.58
N LEU A 72 -5.54 2.28 -3.15
CA LEU A 72 -4.32 3.05 -3.43
C LEU A 72 -4.58 4.16 -4.45
N GLY A 73 -5.35 3.88 -5.50
CA GLY A 73 -5.73 4.91 -6.47
C GLY A 73 -6.59 6.00 -5.84
N TRP A 74 -7.52 5.61 -4.97
CA TRP A 74 -8.36 6.57 -4.24
C TRP A 74 -7.51 7.45 -3.32
N ALA A 75 -6.59 6.87 -2.54
CA ALA A 75 -5.64 7.61 -1.72
C ALA A 75 -4.79 8.59 -2.55
N ASP A 76 -4.27 8.14 -3.70
CA ASP A 76 -3.48 8.97 -4.62
C ASP A 76 -4.29 10.19 -5.11
N GLU A 77 -5.56 10.00 -5.51
CA GLU A 77 -6.47 11.08 -5.94
C GLU A 77 -6.79 12.08 -4.81
N ARG A 78 -6.73 11.65 -3.55
CA ARG A 78 -6.87 12.51 -2.37
C ARG A 78 -5.56 13.15 -1.92
N GLY A 79 -4.46 12.89 -2.62
CA GLY A 79 -3.15 13.48 -2.33
C GLY A 79 -2.39 12.83 -1.16
N VAL A 80 -2.86 11.68 -0.66
CA VAL A 80 -2.13 10.92 0.36
C VAL A 80 -0.97 10.21 -0.30
N LYS A 81 0.23 10.35 0.28
CA LYS A 81 1.44 9.75 -0.28
C LYS A 81 1.38 8.23 -0.16
N THR A 82 1.72 7.52 -1.24
CA THR A 82 1.75 6.06 -1.27
C THR A 82 3.15 5.52 -1.58
N ILE A 83 3.60 4.52 -0.82
CA ILE A 83 4.73 3.63 -1.15
C ILE A 83 4.17 2.37 -1.77
N ASN A 84 4.80 1.91 -2.85
CA ASN A 84 4.22 0.94 -3.78
C ASN A 84 2.89 1.45 -4.33
N THR A 85 2.98 2.55 -5.09
CA THR A 85 1.81 3.23 -5.69
C THR A 85 0.95 2.25 -6.49
N ARG A 86 -0.32 2.61 -6.71
CA ARG A 86 -1.21 1.86 -7.61
C ARG A 86 -0.52 1.59 -8.96
N ALA A 87 0.09 2.60 -9.54
CA ALA A 87 0.75 2.51 -10.84
C ALA A 87 1.92 1.53 -10.82
N ALA A 88 2.77 1.56 -9.79
CA ALA A 88 3.92 0.67 -9.65
C ALA A 88 3.47 -0.80 -9.52
N ILE A 89 2.48 -1.09 -8.66
CA ILE A 89 1.96 -2.45 -8.49
C ILE A 89 1.27 -2.94 -9.77
N ALA A 90 0.47 -2.09 -10.42
CA ALA A 90 -0.22 -2.46 -11.66
C ALA A 90 0.76 -2.76 -12.81
N ALA A 91 1.89 -2.06 -12.89
CA ALA A 91 2.91 -2.27 -13.92
C ALA A 91 3.54 -3.67 -13.85
N VAL A 92 3.67 -4.24 -12.65
CA VAL A 92 4.29 -5.56 -12.42
C VAL A 92 3.27 -6.71 -12.29
N HIS A 93 1.98 -6.39 -12.40
CA HIS A 93 0.90 -7.37 -12.32
C HIS A 93 0.93 -8.35 -13.51
N ASN A 94 1.15 -7.84 -14.72
CA ASN A 94 1.28 -8.66 -15.93
C ASN A 94 2.75 -8.95 -16.24
N LYS A 95 3.15 -10.21 -16.07
CA LYS A 95 4.53 -10.65 -16.29
C LYS A 95 5.00 -10.52 -17.73
N SER A 96 4.14 -10.71 -18.73
CA SER A 96 4.56 -10.52 -20.13
C SER A 96 4.83 -9.05 -20.44
N ARG A 97 4.00 -8.14 -19.92
CA ARG A 97 4.23 -6.69 -20.03
C ARG A 97 5.51 -6.27 -19.30
N MET A 98 5.74 -6.80 -18.10
CA MET A 98 6.95 -6.55 -17.32
C MET A 98 8.20 -7.06 -18.04
N SER A 99 8.20 -8.30 -18.53
CA SER A 99 9.32 -8.87 -19.28
C SER A 99 9.66 -8.07 -20.54
N ARG A 100 8.64 -7.58 -21.26
CA ARG A 100 8.87 -6.67 -22.39
C ARG A 100 9.49 -5.34 -21.95
N ALA A 101 9.03 -4.77 -20.83
CA ALA A 101 9.61 -3.54 -20.30
C ALA A 101 11.07 -3.72 -19.88
N PHE A 102 11.41 -4.87 -19.30
CA PHE A 102 12.79 -5.22 -18.95
C PHE A 102 13.67 -5.41 -20.18
N ALA A 103 13.21 -6.18 -21.16
CA ALA A 103 13.92 -6.37 -22.42
C ALA A 103 14.17 -5.04 -23.15
N ASN A 104 13.18 -4.14 -23.19
CA ASN A 104 13.33 -2.80 -23.77
C ASN A 104 14.29 -1.88 -22.99
N ALA A 105 14.63 -2.24 -21.75
CA ALA A 105 15.53 -1.50 -20.88
C ALA A 105 16.88 -2.21 -20.69
N ASP A 106 17.17 -3.25 -21.49
CA ASP A 106 18.38 -4.07 -21.39
C ASP A 106 18.58 -4.73 -20.01
N ILE A 107 17.48 -5.07 -19.33
CA ILE A 107 17.47 -5.78 -18.05
C ILE A 107 17.16 -7.27 -18.32
N PRO A 108 18.04 -8.21 -17.90
CA PRO A 108 17.85 -9.64 -18.12
C PRO A 108 16.67 -10.24 -17.33
#